data_AF-A0A9E0U541-F1
#
_entry.id   AF-A0A9E0U541-F1
#
_cell.length_a   1.000
_cell.length_b   1.000
_cell.length_c   1.000
_cell.angle_alpha   90.00
_cell.angle_beta   90.00
_cell.angle_gamma   90.00
#
_symmetry.space_group_name_H-M   'P 1'
#
loop_
_entity.id
_entity.type
_entity.pdbx_description
1 polymer ?
#
loop_
_entity_poly.entity_id
_entity_poly.type
_entity_poly.pdbx_seq_one_letter_code
_entity_poly.pdbx_strand_id
1 'polypeptide(L)'
;MWRIYSPNHLGVRISTSTRKLKAALAAGTKSMGGILRLGNVDYKNQHDINLEMRAIQSELQVKFSTDRAMDALFLKREAFDHEAEYRAVIHVPNASEEEIRDGVKIKVNPHKLIDNILLDPRAPKELAAAFAFYFVEKLQYKQRVAPSVLYKSQTPLMVEAE
;
A
#
# COMPACT_ATOMS: atom_id res chain seq x y z
N MET A 1 -9.82 5.82 7.20
CA MET A 1 -8.49 5.64 7.80
C MET A 1 -8.61 4.82 9.09
N TRP A 2 -7.92 3.69 9.23
CA TRP A 2 -7.93 2.96 10.51
C TRP A 2 -7.38 3.86 11.62
N ARG A 3 -8.00 3.85 12.80
CA ARG A 3 -7.67 4.79 13.88
C ARG A 3 -6.19 4.74 14.27
N ILE A 4 -5.58 3.56 14.22
CA ILE A 4 -4.17 3.32 14.53
C ILE A 4 -3.19 4.05 13.60
N TYR A 5 -3.59 4.33 12.35
CA TYR A 5 -2.75 5.07 11.38
C TYR A 5 -3.04 6.58 11.36
N SER A 6 -4.02 7.05 12.14
CA SER A 6 -4.30 8.47 12.30
C SER A 6 -4.78 8.75 13.73
N PRO A 7 -3.86 8.73 14.71
CA PRO A 7 -4.20 8.97 16.11
C PRO A 7 -4.67 10.42 16.33
N ASN A 8 -4.11 11.38 15.60
CA ASN A 8 -4.44 12.81 15.69
C ASN A 8 -5.55 13.27 14.72
N HIS A 9 -6.20 12.35 14.00
CA HIS A 9 -7.25 12.64 13.02
C HIS A 9 -6.81 13.49 11.82
N LEU A 10 -5.50 13.64 11.57
CA LEU A 10 -4.97 14.41 10.43
C LEU A 10 -4.43 13.53 9.31
N GLY A 11 -4.74 12.23 9.35
CA GLY A 11 -4.23 11.25 8.40
C GLY A 11 -4.87 11.42 7.03
N VAL A 12 -4.06 11.19 6.00
CA VAL A 12 -4.50 11.20 4.61
C VAL A 12 -4.34 9.79 4.04
N ARG A 13 -5.42 9.25 3.49
CA ARG A 13 -5.38 7.99 2.74
C ARG A 13 -5.28 8.30 1.27
N ILE A 14 -4.16 7.95 0.67
CA ILE A 14 -4.03 7.95 -0.78
C ILE A 14 -4.53 6.62 -1.34
N SER A 15 -5.02 6.64 -2.58
CA SER A 15 -5.37 5.43 -3.32
C SER A 15 -4.78 5.51 -4.72
N THR A 16 -4.44 4.35 -5.27
CA THR A 16 -3.96 4.16 -6.62
C THR A 16 -4.47 2.81 -7.13
N SER A 17 -4.20 2.49 -8.39
CA SER A 17 -4.42 1.16 -8.94
C SER A 17 -3.11 0.37 -9.00
N THR A 18 -3.21 -0.95 -8.92
CA THR A 18 -2.06 -1.87 -9.09
C THR A 18 -1.34 -1.63 -10.41
N ARG A 19 -2.07 -1.32 -11.48
CA ARG A 19 -1.53 -0.93 -12.79
C ARG A 19 -0.64 0.32 -12.72
N LYS A 20 -1.12 1.39 -12.08
CA LYS A 20 -0.36 2.64 -11.92
C LYS A 20 0.87 2.43 -11.03
N LEU A 21 0.71 1.70 -9.93
CA LEU A 21 1.81 1.35 -9.05
C LEU A 21 2.89 0.55 -9.79
N LYS A 22 2.49 -0.49 -10.54
CA LYS A 22 3.42 -1.28 -11.37
C LYS A 22 4.16 -0.40 -12.37
N ALA A 23 3.45 0.47 -13.09
CA ALA A 23 4.06 1.36 -14.07
C ALA A 23 5.05 2.34 -13.42
N ALA A 24 4.70 2.91 -12.27
CA ALA A 24 5.55 3.86 -11.54
C ALA A 24 6.82 3.21 -10.99
N LEU A 25 6.72 1.99 -10.46
CA LEU A 25 7.85 1.27 -9.87
C LEU A 25 8.76 0.65 -10.94
N ALA A 26 8.20 0.08 -12.01
CA ALA A 26 8.97 -0.65 -13.02
C ALA A 26 10.10 0.19 -13.66
N ALA A 27 9.81 1.46 -13.98
CA ALA A 27 10.81 2.36 -14.58
C ALA A 27 11.96 2.66 -13.60
N GLY A 28 11.63 2.99 -12.35
CA GLY A 28 12.62 3.25 -11.31
C GLY A 28 13.46 2.02 -11.01
N THR A 29 12.83 0.88 -10.75
CA THR A 29 13.53 -0.36 -10.42
C THR A 29 14.46 -0.82 -11.56
N LYS A 30 14.05 -0.67 -12.83
CA LYS A 30 14.91 -0.99 -13.97
C LYS A 30 16.15 -0.10 -14.02
N SER A 31 16.02 1.20 -13.75
CA SER A 31 17.14 2.16 -13.81
C SER A 31 18.25 1.89 -12.79
N MET A 32 17.92 1.22 -11.69
CA MET A 32 18.87 0.81 -10.63
C MET A 32 19.34 -0.64 -10.76
N GLY A 33 19.02 -1.32 -11.88
CA GLY A 33 19.35 -2.74 -12.06
C GLY A 33 18.66 -3.68 -11.07
N GLY A 34 17.56 -3.24 -10.45
CA GLY A 34 16.82 -4.00 -9.47
C GLY A 34 15.81 -4.95 -10.09
N ILE A 35 15.31 -5.87 -9.27
CA ILE A 35 14.26 -6.83 -9.58
C ILE A 35 13.00 -6.37 -8.83
N LEU A 36 11.89 -6.25 -9.56
CA LEU A 36 10.59 -5.84 -9.02
C LEU A 36 9.61 -7.02 -9.05
N ARG A 37 9.07 -7.35 -7.87
CA ARG A 37 7.93 -8.27 -7.75
C ARG A 37 6.73 -7.53 -7.17
N LEU A 38 5.56 -7.81 -7.74
CA LEU A 38 4.28 -7.21 -7.34
C LEU A 38 3.21 -8.30 -7.35
N GLY A 39 2.34 -8.30 -6.35
CA GLY A 39 1.26 -9.30 -6.28
C GLY A 39 0.39 -9.15 -5.05
N ASN A 40 -0.70 -9.91 -5.02
CA ASN A 40 -1.47 -10.09 -3.78
C ASN A 40 -0.66 -10.90 -2.78
N VAL A 41 -0.83 -10.60 -1.50
CA VAL A 41 -0.33 -11.43 -0.42
C VAL A 41 -1.23 -12.66 -0.28
N ASP A 42 -0.60 -13.82 -0.12
CA ASP A 42 -1.28 -15.09 0.14
C ASP A 42 -1.48 -15.25 1.65
N TYR A 43 -2.75 -15.26 2.04
CA TYR A 43 -3.17 -15.43 3.42
C TYR A 43 -3.39 -16.90 3.73
N LYS A 44 -2.70 -17.40 4.76
CA LYS A 44 -2.69 -18.82 5.13
C LYS A 44 -2.71 -18.99 6.65
N ASN A 45 -3.16 -20.14 7.13
CA ASN A 45 -3.01 -20.52 8.54
C ASN A 45 -1.52 -20.82 8.86
N GLN A 46 -1.18 -20.91 10.15
CA GLN A 46 0.21 -21.07 10.57
C GLN A 46 0.84 -22.40 10.10
N HIS A 47 0.06 -23.47 10.00
CA HIS A 47 0.55 -24.76 9.53
C HIS A 47 0.99 -24.68 8.08
N ASP A 48 0.16 -24.10 7.21
CA ASP A 48 0.43 -23.97 5.78
C ASP A 48 1.59 -23.00 5.51
N ILE A 49 1.71 -21.91 6.27
CA ILE A 49 2.89 -21.03 6.20
C ILE A 49 4.16 -21.81 6.53
N ASN A 50 4.14 -22.63 7.59
CA ASN A 50 5.33 -23.42 7.98
C ASN A 50 5.70 -24.45 6.92
N LEU A 51 4.72 -25.09 6.27
CA LEU A 51 4.96 -26.01 5.16
C LEU A 51 5.59 -25.30 3.96
N GLU A 52 5.00 -24.19 3.51
CA GLU A 52 5.51 -23.43 2.36
C GLU A 52 6.90 -22.85 2.64
N MET A 53 7.14 -22.33 3.84
CA MET A 53 8.45 -21.83 4.25
C MET A 53 9.52 -22.91 4.25
N ARG A 54 9.20 -24.14 4.69
CA ARG A 54 10.12 -25.28 4.62
C ARG A 54 10.42 -25.67 3.18
N ALA A 55 9.41 -25.69 2.32
CA ALA A 55 9.60 -25.98 0.89
C ALA A 55 10.52 -24.94 0.24
N ILE A 56 10.24 -23.65 0.44
CA ILE A 56 11.10 -22.54 -0.01
C ILE A 56 12.53 -22.72 0.51
N GLN A 57 12.70 -22.99 1.81
CA GLN A 57 14.02 -23.21 2.40
C GLN A 57 14.78 -24.36 1.74
N SER A 58 14.14 -25.53 1.58
CA SER A 58 14.77 -26.71 0.97
C SER A 58 15.18 -26.45 -0.47
N GLU A 59 14.33 -25.78 -1.27
CA GLU A 59 14.66 -25.41 -2.65
C GLU A 59 15.85 -24.44 -2.72
N LEU A 60 15.87 -23.42 -1.85
CA LEU A 60 16.95 -22.44 -1.80
C LEU A 60 18.29 -23.03 -1.35
N GLN A 61 18.28 -24.08 -0.52
CA GLN A 61 19.49 -24.80 -0.13
C GLN A 61 20.10 -25.61 -1.29
N VAL A 62 19.27 -26.15 -2.18
CA VAL A 62 19.74 -26.87 -3.37
C VAL A 62 20.26 -25.88 -4.41
N LYS A 63 19.49 -24.81 -4.67
CA LYS A 63 19.87 -23.76 -5.61
C LYS A 63 19.27 -22.44 -5.18
N PHE A 64 20.14 -21.51 -4.81
CA PHE A 64 19.70 -20.18 -4.44
C PHE A 64 19.01 -19.48 -5.63
N SER A 65 17.83 -18.93 -5.35
CA SER A 65 17.04 -18.15 -6.29
C SER A 65 16.39 -16.98 -5.55
N THR A 66 16.78 -15.75 -5.90
CA THR A 66 16.15 -14.55 -5.34
C THR A 66 14.64 -14.56 -5.56
N ASP A 67 14.19 -15.01 -6.74
CA ASP A 67 12.77 -15.10 -7.06
C ASP A 67 12.03 -16.03 -6.11
N ARG A 68 12.59 -17.20 -5.78
CA ARG A 68 11.95 -18.14 -4.84
C ARG A 68 12.01 -17.61 -3.40
N ALA A 69 13.10 -16.93 -3.03
CA ALA A 69 13.21 -16.29 -1.72
C ALA A 69 12.16 -15.17 -1.52
N MET A 70 11.82 -14.45 -2.58
CA MET A 70 10.77 -13.43 -2.53
C MET A 70 9.38 -14.01 -2.27
N ASP A 71 9.09 -15.27 -2.60
CA ASP A 71 7.78 -15.89 -2.34
C ASP A 71 7.43 -15.86 -0.85
N ALA A 72 8.43 -16.07 0.02
CA ALA A 72 8.25 -15.99 1.47
C ALA A 72 7.72 -14.62 1.93
N LEU A 73 8.11 -13.55 1.21
CA LEU A 73 7.66 -12.18 1.48
C LEU A 73 6.23 -11.93 1.01
N PHE A 74 5.55 -12.89 0.37
CA PHE A 74 4.14 -12.79 0.00
C PHE A 74 3.25 -13.68 0.87
N LEU A 75 3.79 -14.35 1.89
CA LEU A 75 3.01 -15.12 2.85
C LEU A 75 2.61 -14.26 4.05
N LYS A 76 1.35 -14.35 4.48
CA LYS A 76 0.86 -13.68 5.70
C LYS A 76 -0.17 -14.54 6.41
N ARG A 77 -0.28 -14.35 7.73
CA ARG A 77 -1.27 -15.06 8.56
C ARG A 77 -2.68 -14.62 8.18
N GLU A 78 -3.60 -15.58 8.12
CA GLU A 78 -5.03 -15.37 7.85
C GLU A 78 -5.70 -14.32 8.76
N ALA A 79 -5.21 -14.15 10.00
CA ALA A 79 -5.67 -13.10 10.90
C ALA A 79 -5.57 -11.66 10.32
N PHE A 80 -4.76 -11.45 9.28
CA PHE A 80 -4.60 -10.17 8.58
C PHE A 80 -5.26 -10.12 7.20
N ASP A 81 -6.07 -11.12 6.83
CA ASP A 81 -6.72 -11.20 5.51
C ASP A 81 -7.60 -9.97 5.21
N HIS A 82 -8.21 -9.40 6.26
CA HIS A 82 -8.98 -8.16 6.19
C HIS A 82 -8.20 -6.94 5.65
N GLU A 83 -6.87 -7.00 5.57
CA GLU A 83 -6.05 -5.96 4.95
C GLU A 83 -6.09 -6.00 3.42
N ALA A 84 -6.40 -7.16 2.81
CA ALA A 84 -6.42 -7.38 1.36
C ALA A 84 -5.19 -6.79 0.65
N GLU A 85 -4.01 -7.16 1.13
CA GLU A 85 -2.75 -6.49 0.81
C GLU A 85 -2.24 -6.84 -0.60
N TYR A 86 -1.90 -5.80 -1.36
CA TYR A 86 -1.11 -5.89 -2.59
C TYR A 86 0.30 -5.38 -2.32
N ARG A 87 1.30 -6.25 -2.45
CA ARG A 87 2.68 -6.00 -2.02
C ARG A 87 3.61 -5.76 -3.20
N ALA A 88 4.57 -4.87 -3.00
CA ALA A 88 5.70 -4.62 -3.90
C ALA A 88 6.99 -4.98 -3.17
N VAL A 89 7.84 -5.78 -3.79
CA VAL A 89 9.18 -6.12 -3.30
C VAL A 89 10.19 -5.70 -4.35
N ILE A 90 11.18 -4.92 -3.95
CA ILE A 90 12.29 -4.50 -4.81
C ILE A 90 13.57 -5.07 -4.22
N HIS A 91 14.29 -5.84 -5.03
CA HIS A 91 15.63 -6.31 -4.69
C HIS A 91 16.66 -5.58 -5.55
N VAL A 92 17.63 -4.96 -4.91
CA VAL A 92 18.74 -4.26 -5.57
C VAL A 92 20.02 -5.03 -5.21
N PRO A 93 20.56 -5.89 -6.10
CA PRO A 93 21.68 -6.77 -5.76
C PRO A 93 22.94 -6.03 -5.31
N ASN A 94 23.21 -4.85 -5.86
CA ASN A 94 24.39 -4.04 -5.60
C ASN A 94 23.99 -2.69 -4.99
N ALA A 95 23.13 -2.73 -3.96
CA ALA A 95 22.65 -1.52 -3.29
C ALA A 95 23.83 -0.74 -2.67
N SER A 96 23.83 0.58 -2.80
CA SER A 96 24.81 1.44 -2.13
C SER A 96 24.57 1.48 -0.62
N GLU A 97 25.55 1.96 0.16
CA GLU A 97 25.37 2.15 1.61
C GLU A 97 24.20 3.08 1.93
N GLU A 98 23.99 4.13 1.13
CA GLU A 98 22.85 5.03 1.26
C GLU A 98 21.53 4.32 0.96
N GLU A 99 21.47 3.45 -0.05
CA GLU A 99 20.26 2.69 -0.38
C GLU A 99 19.90 1.67 0.71
N ILE A 100 20.91 1.10 1.37
CA ILE A 100 20.72 0.21 2.52
C ILE A 100 20.20 1.00 3.74
N ARG A 101 20.76 2.17 4.02
CA ARG A 101 20.41 2.98 5.19
C ARG A 101 19.06 3.70 5.05
N ASP A 102 18.85 4.35 3.92
CA ASP A 102 17.73 5.28 3.71
C ASP A 102 16.61 4.67 2.86
N GLY A 103 16.85 3.50 2.27
CA GLY A 103 15.95 2.82 1.35
C GLY A 103 16.03 3.33 -0.09
N VAL A 104 15.44 2.54 -0.98
CA VAL A 104 15.41 2.80 -2.42
C VAL A 104 14.45 3.95 -2.75
N LYS A 105 14.95 4.97 -3.45
CA LYS A 105 14.15 6.15 -3.85
C LYS A 105 13.71 6.03 -5.31
N ILE A 106 12.41 5.91 -5.54
CA ILE A 106 11.83 5.91 -6.88
C ILE A 106 11.11 7.23 -7.14
N LYS A 107 11.56 7.94 -8.18
CA LYS A 107 10.88 9.15 -8.64
C LYS A 107 9.54 8.78 -9.26
N VAL A 108 8.46 9.31 -8.70
CA VAL A 108 7.10 9.14 -9.20
C VAL A 108 6.48 10.52 -9.47
N ASN A 109 5.54 10.59 -10.40
CA ASN A 109 4.68 11.77 -10.56
C ASN A 109 3.40 11.56 -9.73
N PRO A 110 3.21 12.29 -8.61
CA PRO A 110 2.06 12.10 -7.73
C PRO A 110 0.71 12.37 -8.43
N HIS A 111 0.65 13.34 -9.35
CA HIS A 111 -0.55 13.67 -10.13
C HIS A 111 -0.97 12.58 -11.11
N LYS A 112 -0.07 11.63 -11.41
CA LYS A 112 -0.36 10.46 -12.25
C LYS A 112 -0.62 9.21 -11.41
N LEU A 113 0.17 9.03 -10.36
CA LEU A 113 0.13 7.86 -9.50
C LEU A 113 -1.11 7.85 -8.61
N ILE A 114 -1.43 8.96 -7.96
CA ILE A 114 -2.51 9.02 -6.98
C ILE A 114 -3.84 9.24 -7.71
N ASP A 115 -4.87 8.50 -7.31
CA ASP A 115 -6.25 8.62 -7.81
C ASP A 115 -7.10 9.44 -6.85
N ASN A 116 -7.04 9.13 -5.56
CA ASN A 116 -7.79 9.87 -4.54
C ASN A 116 -6.92 10.21 -3.34
N ILE A 117 -7.13 11.41 -2.83
CA ILE A 117 -6.65 11.88 -1.53
C ILE A 117 -7.87 11.92 -0.59
N LEU A 118 -7.88 11.06 0.41
CA LEU A 118 -9.01 10.92 1.32
C LEU A 118 -8.64 11.33 2.74
N LEU A 119 -9.25 12.41 3.21
CA LEU A 119 -8.99 12.98 4.53
C LEU A 119 -9.65 12.13 5.63
N ASP A 120 -9.05 12.09 6.81
CA ASP A 120 -9.68 11.43 7.97
C ASP A 120 -11.05 12.07 8.24
N PRO A 121 -12.13 11.28 8.36
CA PRO A 121 -13.47 11.83 8.53
C PRO A 121 -13.71 12.40 9.92
N ARG A 122 -12.79 12.17 10.87
CA ARG A 122 -12.81 12.73 12.22
C ARG A 122 -12.03 14.03 12.32
N ALA A 123 -11.38 14.48 11.24
CA ALA A 123 -10.69 15.76 11.21
C ALA A 123 -11.69 16.91 11.48
N PRO A 124 -11.29 17.97 12.19
CA PRO A 124 -12.08 19.21 12.29
C PRO A 124 -12.44 19.73 10.89
N LYS A 125 -13.67 20.22 10.72
CA LYS A 125 -14.20 20.60 9.40
C LYS A 125 -13.36 21.68 8.73
N GLU A 126 -12.93 22.67 9.51
CA GLU A 126 -12.12 23.79 9.08
C GLU A 126 -10.76 23.31 8.56
N LEU A 127 -10.16 22.34 9.25
CA LEU A 127 -8.88 21.77 8.89
C LEU A 127 -8.99 20.86 7.66
N ALA A 128 -10.05 20.06 7.56
CA ALA A 128 -10.33 19.28 6.37
C ALA A 128 -10.55 20.19 5.14
N ALA A 129 -11.27 21.30 5.31
CA ALA A 129 -11.45 22.31 4.27
C ALA A 129 -10.13 22.98 3.87
N ALA A 130 -9.29 23.33 4.84
CA ALA A 130 -7.97 23.90 4.58
C ALA A 130 -7.06 22.94 3.80
N PHE A 131 -7.06 21.64 4.15
CA PHE A 131 -6.33 20.63 3.38
C PHE A 131 -6.90 20.45 1.98
N ALA A 132 -8.22 20.39 1.83
CA ALA A 132 -8.84 20.27 0.52
C ALA A 132 -8.46 21.46 -0.38
N PHE A 133 -8.55 22.68 0.15
CA PHE A 133 -8.11 23.89 -0.53
C PHE A 133 -6.62 23.83 -0.91
N TYR A 134 -5.75 23.40 -0.01
CA TYR A 134 -4.33 23.27 -0.31
C TYR A 134 -4.06 22.29 -1.45
N PHE A 135 -4.64 21.09 -1.41
CA PHE A 135 -4.45 20.09 -2.46
C PHE A 135 -4.99 20.57 -3.82
N VAL A 136 -6.17 21.19 -3.85
CA VAL A 136 -6.82 21.60 -5.09
C VAL A 136 -6.21 22.89 -5.65
N GLU A 137 -6.09 23.93 -4.82
CA GLU A 137 -5.74 25.28 -5.29
C GLU A 137 -4.23 25.53 -5.29
N LYS A 138 -3.49 25.02 -4.30
CA LYS A 138 -2.04 25.25 -4.19
C LYS A 138 -1.24 24.20 -4.93
N LEU A 139 -1.59 22.94 -4.76
CA LEU A 139 -0.93 21.84 -5.45
C LEU A 139 -1.53 21.56 -6.82
N GLN A 140 -2.66 22.17 -7.18
CA GLN A 140 -3.33 21.96 -8.48
C GLN A 140 -3.64 20.47 -8.74
N TYR A 141 -3.97 19.73 -7.68
CA TYR A 141 -4.32 18.32 -7.79
C TYR A 141 -5.70 18.18 -8.41
N LYS A 142 -5.76 17.49 -9.56
CA LYS A 142 -6.96 17.47 -10.42
C LYS A 142 -7.89 16.30 -10.14
N GLN A 143 -7.41 15.29 -9.43
CA GLN A 143 -8.21 14.13 -9.07
C GLN A 143 -8.92 14.35 -7.74
N ARG A 144 -9.63 13.34 -7.26
CA ARG A 144 -10.56 13.47 -6.15
C ARG A 144 -9.85 13.75 -4.83
N VAL A 145 -10.25 14.83 -4.16
CA VAL A 145 -9.93 15.14 -2.77
C VAL A 145 -11.25 15.18 -1.99
N ALA A 146 -11.40 14.33 -0.97
CA ALA A 146 -12.65 14.25 -0.22
C ALA A 146 -12.45 13.67 1.19
N PRO A 147 -13.39 13.86 2.13
CA PRO A 147 -13.41 13.06 3.35
C PRO A 147 -13.55 11.56 3.04
N SER A 148 -12.88 10.72 3.83
CA SER A 148 -13.09 9.28 3.79
C SER A 148 -14.52 8.94 4.26
N VAL A 149 -15.13 7.91 3.68
CA VAL A 149 -16.43 7.39 4.16
C VAL A 149 -16.28 6.38 5.30
N LEU A 150 -15.03 6.08 5.72
CA LEU A 150 -14.79 5.18 6.82
C LEU A 150 -15.42 5.75 8.10
N TYR A 151 -16.19 4.95 8.84
CA TYR A 151 -16.99 5.37 10.01
C TYR A 151 -18.23 6.22 9.71
N LYS A 152 -18.58 6.49 8.44
CA LYS A 152 -19.89 7.08 8.15
C LYS A 152 -20.97 6.05 8.52
N SER A 153 -21.84 6.38 9.47
CA SER A 153 -22.97 5.53 9.83
C SER A 153 -23.88 5.32 8.61
N GLN A 154 -24.46 4.13 8.52
CA GLN A 154 -25.50 3.86 7.52
C GLN A 154 -26.73 4.71 7.83
N THR A 155 -27.44 5.14 6.79
CA THR A 155 -28.73 5.81 6.95
C THR A 155 -29.69 4.82 7.63
N PRO A 156 -30.39 5.21 8.72
CA PRO A 156 -31.38 4.35 9.34
C PRO A 156 -32.43 3.92 8.31
N LEU A 157 -32.71 2.62 8.25
CA LEU A 157 -33.85 2.10 7.49
C LEU A 157 -35.12 2.54 8.22
N MET A 158 -35.88 3.45 7.60
CA MET A 158 -37.21 3.81 8.05
C MET A 158 -38.15 2.69 7.59
N VAL A 159 -38.62 1.86 8.52
CA VAL A 159 -39.70 0.92 8.24
C VAL A 159 -41.00 1.69 8.47
N GLU A 160 -41.77 1.93 7.41
CA GLU A 160 -43.12 2.45 7.55
C GLU A 160 -43.97 1.37 8.24
N ALA A 161 -44.56 1.70 9.40
CA ALA A 161 -45.53 0.83 10.05
C ALA A 161 -46.87 1.03 9.32
N GLU A 162 -47.39 -0.05 8.75
CA GLU A 162 -48.75 -0.14 8.18
C GLU A 162 -49.83 -0.09 9.27
#